data_AF-F3KML5-F1
#
_entry.id   AF-F3KML5-F1
#
_cell.length_a   1.000
_cell.length_b   1.000
_cell.length_c   1.000
_cell.angle_alpha   90.00
_cell.angle_beta   90.00
_cell.angle_gamma   90.00
#
_symmetry.space_group_name_H-M   'P 1'
#
loop_
_entity.id
_entity.type
_entity.pdbx_description
1 polymer ?
#
loop_
_entity_poly.entity_id
_entity_poly.type
_entity_poly.pdbx_seq_one_letter_code
_entity_poly.pdbx_strand_id
1 'polypeptide(L)'
;MVRRVSSTFLKGDLESAILYSVILTELGIVVFKDEKLEKTFPFKDSVREYVSVKKKESKLKELVDYLSPLQRGITVSDESVMTLLKKNSIDAQMMEEKELESIQSSKPQIIVDAGFAQSIPDALTKLREFAMGLSSSKVTEVSESPDLHIIQAINSLDEIDKIANGLSSRLREWYGLHFPELDNIIDSINGYAQIVLAGKRDALTKKYMRMQDFQNLKQI
;
A
#
# COMPACT_ATOMS: atom_id res chain seq x y z
N MET A 1 -51.27 54.59 32.50
CA MET A 1 -50.23 55.44 31.88
C MET A 1 -48.97 54.58 31.77
N VAL A 2 -48.89 53.67 30.80
CA VAL A 2 -48.28 53.85 29.47
C VAL A 2 -46.86 54.39 29.54
N ARG A 3 -45.87 53.53 29.26
CA ARG A 3 -44.95 53.75 28.13
C ARG A 3 -44.40 52.43 27.61
N ARG A 4 -45.01 52.02 26.50
CA ARG A 4 -44.55 51.04 25.52
C ARG A 4 -43.31 51.64 24.84
N VAL A 5 -42.18 50.92 24.83
CA VAL A 5 -41.07 51.23 23.91
C VAL A 5 -41.13 50.18 22.81
N SER A 6 -41.57 50.64 21.64
CA SER A 6 -41.62 49.87 20.40
C SER A 6 -40.25 49.82 19.72
N SER A 7 -39.91 48.63 19.24
CA SER A 7 -39.21 48.32 17.98
C SER A 7 -38.42 49.43 17.29
N THR A 8 -37.09 49.30 17.26
CA THR A 8 -36.24 49.43 16.05
C THR A 8 -34.79 49.14 16.45
N PHE A 9 -33.97 48.65 15.52
CA PHE A 9 -32.53 48.33 15.68
C PHE A 9 -32.29 47.07 16.53
N LEU A 10 -32.00 45.88 16.01
CA LEU A 10 -31.06 45.53 14.94
C LEU A 10 -31.61 44.33 14.17
N LYS A 11 -32.38 44.62 13.12
CA LYS A 11 -32.58 43.70 11.99
C LYS A 11 -31.54 44.12 10.96
N GLY A 12 -30.28 43.79 11.22
CA GLY A 12 -29.13 44.12 10.39
C GLY A 12 -28.41 42.83 10.04
N ASP A 13 -28.63 42.38 8.81
CA ASP A 13 -27.66 41.68 7.96
C ASP A 13 -26.92 40.49 8.59
N LEU A 14 -27.67 39.40 8.83
CA LEU A 14 -27.11 38.07 8.63
C LEU A 14 -27.14 37.80 7.13
N GLU A 15 -26.12 38.28 6.40
CA GLU A 15 -25.68 37.54 5.22
C GLU A 15 -25.41 36.12 5.72
N SER A 16 -26.26 35.17 5.34
CA SER A 16 -26.03 33.75 5.59
C SER A 16 -24.69 33.41 4.96
N ALA A 17 -23.64 33.25 5.78
CA ALA A 17 -22.34 32.84 5.31
C ALA A 17 -22.53 31.50 4.57
N ILE A 18 -22.30 31.51 3.26
CA ILE A 18 -22.44 30.33 2.41
C ILE A 18 -21.48 29.27 2.95
N LEU A 19 -22.03 28.11 3.35
CA LEU A 19 -21.25 27.03 3.91
C LEU A 19 -21.02 25.95 2.86
N TYR A 20 -19.75 25.61 2.63
CA TYR A 20 -19.32 24.54 1.74
C TYR A 20 -18.85 23.35 2.55
N SER A 21 -19.58 22.24 2.43
CA SER A 21 -19.26 20.98 3.10
C SER A 21 -18.59 20.03 2.11
N VAL A 22 -17.31 19.74 2.34
CA VAL A 22 -16.49 18.86 1.49
C VAL A 22 -16.40 17.48 2.16
N ILE A 23 -16.99 16.49 1.52
CA ILE A 23 -17.10 15.13 2.04
C ILE A 23 -16.22 14.19 1.22
N LEU A 24 -15.29 13.53 1.89
CA LEU A 24 -14.51 12.44 1.31
C LEU A 24 -15.30 11.14 1.40
N THR A 25 -15.58 10.53 0.25
CA THR A 25 -16.15 9.19 0.14
C THR A 25 -15.12 8.22 -0.46
N GLU A 26 -15.43 6.93 -0.41
CA GLU A 26 -14.64 5.85 -1.02
C GLU A 26 -14.52 6.00 -2.54
N LEU A 27 -15.52 6.60 -3.19
CA LEU A 27 -15.62 6.68 -4.65
C LEU A 27 -15.23 8.05 -5.21
N GLY A 28 -15.01 9.04 -4.36
CA GLY A 28 -14.71 10.41 -4.77
C GLY A 28 -14.93 11.43 -3.67
N ILE A 29 -14.78 12.70 -4.04
CA ILE A 29 -15.05 13.84 -3.15
C ILE A 29 -16.34 14.53 -3.59
N VAL A 30 -17.17 14.88 -2.63
CA VAL A 30 -18.45 15.56 -2.84
C VAL A 30 -18.41 16.91 -2.15
N VAL A 31 -18.92 17.94 -2.82
CA VAL A 31 -19.05 19.29 -2.27
C VAL A 31 -20.53 19.67 -2.23
N PHE A 32 -21.00 19.97 -1.03
CA PHE A 32 -22.32 20.53 -0.77
C PHE A 32 -22.20 22.02 -0.50
N LYS A 33 -23.17 22.79 -0.98
CA LYS A 33 -23.35 24.21 -0.70
C LYS A 33 -24.71 24.38 0.00
N ASP A 34 -24.69 24.83 1.25
CA ASP A 34 -25.91 24.99 2.06
C ASP A 34 -26.80 23.73 2.03
N GLU A 35 -26.18 22.56 2.29
CA GLU A 35 -26.79 21.21 2.25
C GLU A 35 -27.26 20.70 0.87
N LYS A 36 -27.09 21.48 -0.20
CA LYS A 36 -27.40 21.03 -1.57
C LYS A 36 -26.14 20.54 -2.27
N LEU A 37 -26.26 19.42 -2.97
CA LEU A 37 -25.18 18.91 -3.80
C LEU A 37 -24.83 19.94 -4.88
N GLU A 38 -23.58 20.39 -4.90
CA GLU A 38 -23.10 21.44 -5.82
C GLU A 38 -22.10 20.85 -6.83
N LYS A 39 -21.12 20.06 -6.35
CA LYS A 39 -20.06 19.51 -7.21
C LYS A 39 -19.58 18.14 -6.74
N THR A 40 -19.16 17.31 -7.69
CA THR A 40 -18.59 15.99 -7.43
C THR A 40 -17.27 15.80 -8.18
N PHE A 41 -16.37 15.06 -7.56
CA PHE A 41 -15.04 14.73 -8.05
C PHE A 41 -14.85 13.21 -7.94
N PRO A 42 -15.28 12.42 -8.93
CA PRO A 42 -15.18 10.97 -8.90
C PRO A 42 -13.73 10.51 -9.05
N PHE A 43 -13.35 9.47 -8.31
CA PHE A 43 -12.07 8.79 -8.51
C PHE A 43 -12.16 7.84 -9.70
N LYS A 44 -11.14 7.86 -10.56
CA LYS A 44 -10.99 6.88 -11.66
C LYS A 44 -10.56 5.52 -11.11
N ASP A 45 -9.60 5.53 -10.18
CA ASP A 45 -9.20 4.38 -9.38
C ASP A 45 -9.50 4.69 -7.92
N SER A 46 -10.67 4.23 -7.46
CA SER A 46 -11.19 4.54 -6.13
C SER A 46 -10.20 4.21 -5.02
N VAL A 47 -9.58 3.03 -5.06
CA VAL A 47 -8.67 2.58 -3.99
C VAL A 47 -7.38 3.40 -4.00
N ARG A 48 -6.72 3.50 -5.17
CA ARG A 48 -5.43 4.19 -5.27
C ARG A 48 -5.56 5.66 -4.93
N GLU A 49 -6.57 6.33 -5.46
CA GLU A 49 -6.79 7.75 -5.21
C GLU A 49 -7.18 8.02 -3.76
N TYR A 50 -8.09 7.22 -3.18
CA TYR A 50 -8.44 7.34 -1.77
C TYR A 50 -7.22 7.16 -0.85
N VAL A 51 -6.39 6.14 -1.10
CA VAL A 51 -5.15 5.92 -0.33
C VAL A 51 -4.20 7.11 -0.48
N SER A 52 -4.03 7.66 -1.69
CA SER A 52 -3.18 8.82 -1.91
C SER A 52 -3.68 10.09 -1.17
N VAL A 53 -5.00 10.25 -1.04
CA VAL A 53 -5.61 11.31 -0.23
C VAL A 53 -5.32 11.08 1.24
N LYS A 54 -5.55 9.87 1.75
CA LYS A 54 -5.27 9.50 3.15
C LYS A 54 -3.79 9.64 3.53
N LYS A 55 -2.88 9.35 2.60
CA LYS A 55 -1.43 9.56 2.77
C LYS A 55 -1.00 11.02 2.59
N LYS A 56 -1.92 11.94 2.26
CA LYS A 56 -1.65 13.37 2.06
C LYS A 56 -0.68 13.64 0.89
N GLU A 57 -0.68 12.74 -0.10
CA GLU A 57 0.17 12.76 -1.30
C GLU A 57 -0.60 13.25 -2.55
N SER A 58 -1.93 13.16 -2.52
CA SER A 58 -2.77 13.66 -3.62
C SER A 58 -2.69 15.17 -3.76
N LYS A 59 -2.65 15.65 -5.02
CA LYS A 59 -2.69 17.10 -5.31
C LYS A 59 -4.10 17.67 -5.33
N LEU A 60 -5.12 16.83 -5.50
CA LEU A 60 -6.53 17.22 -5.58
C LEU A 60 -6.77 18.46 -6.48
N LYS A 61 -6.08 18.55 -7.62
CA LYS A 61 -6.04 19.78 -8.46
C LYS A 61 -7.42 20.31 -8.78
N GLU A 62 -8.32 19.47 -9.28
CA GLU A 62 -9.68 19.87 -9.67
C GLU A 62 -10.49 20.42 -8.50
N LEU A 63 -10.35 19.83 -7.31
CA LEU A 63 -11.01 20.31 -6.08
C LEU A 63 -10.41 21.64 -5.62
N VAL A 64 -9.08 21.75 -5.62
CA VAL A 64 -8.37 22.97 -5.22
C VAL A 64 -8.72 24.13 -6.16
N ASP A 65 -8.71 23.89 -7.48
CA ASP A 65 -9.07 24.89 -8.49
C ASP A 65 -10.52 25.36 -8.31
N TYR A 66 -11.42 24.45 -7.93
CA TYR A 66 -12.82 24.77 -7.65
C TYR A 66 -13.02 25.54 -6.34
N LEU A 67 -12.28 25.20 -5.28
CA LEU A 67 -12.41 25.82 -3.95
C LEU A 67 -11.58 27.10 -3.77
N SER A 68 -10.54 27.31 -4.58
CA SER A 68 -9.66 28.49 -4.50
C SER A 68 -10.41 29.84 -4.57
N PRO A 69 -11.44 30.02 -5.42
CA PRO A 69 -12.23 31.25 -5.45
C PRO A 69 -13.09 31.48 -4.21
N LEU A 70 -13.38 30.42 -3.43
CA LEU A 70 -14.43 30.45 -2.40
C LEU A 70 -13.94 30.96 -1.04
N GLN A 71 -12.62 31.00 -0.80
CA GLN A 71 -11.85 31.60 0.32
C GLN A 71 -12.30 31.35 1.78
N ARG A 72 -13.59 31.18 2.12
CA ARG A 72 -14.11 31.02 3.49
C ARG A 72 -15.35 30.13 3.51
N GLY A 73 -15.67 29.62 4.71
CA GLY A 73 -16.87 28.80 4.95
C GLY A 73 -16.72 27.35 4.48
N ILE A 74 -15.51 26.81 4.39
CA ILE A 74 -15.27 25.42 3.98
C ILE A 74 -15.12 24.53 5.21
N THR A 75 -16.01 23.54 5.35
CA THR A 75 -15.88 22.44 6.31
C THR A 75 -15.51 21.16 5.60
N VAL A 76 -14.73 20.29 6.24
CA VAL A 76 -14.26 19.03 5.66
C VAL A 76 -14.55 17.86 6.57
N SER A 77 -14.90 16.72 5.96
CA SER A 77 -15.21 15.50 6.69
C SER A 77 -13.96 14.70 7.12
N ASP A 78 -12.78 15.04 6.59
CA ASP A 78 -11.56 14.26 6.78
C ASP A 78 -10.32 15.15 6.99
N GLU A 79 -9.47 14.77 7.95
CA GLU A 79 -8.25 15.49 8.30
C GLU A 79 -7.24 15.53 7.14
N SER A 80 -7.18 14.48 6.32
CA SER A 80 -6.26 14.40 5.20
C SER A 80 -6.63 15.42 4.13
N VAL A 81 -7.93 15.55 3.83
CA VAL A 81 -8.45 16.59 2.93
C VAL A 81 -8.19 17.97 3.52
N MET A 82 -8.43 18.18 4.82
CA MET A 82 -8.10 19.44 5.50
C MET A 82 -6.63 19.83 5.28
N THR A 83 -5.73 18.87 5.51
CA THR A 83 -4.29 19.10 5.39
C THR A 83 -3.89 19.43 3.95
N LEU A 84 -4.50 18.76 2.96
CA LEU A 84 -4.27 19.01 1.55
C LEU A 84 -4.78 20.40 1.10
N LEU A 85 -5.94 20.83 1.59
CA LEU A 85 -6.47 22.17 1.30
C LEU A 85 -5.60 23.26 1.94
N LYS A 86 -5.18 23.08 3.20
CA LYS A 86 -4.27 24.01 3.89
C LYS A 86 -2.92 24.15 3.19
N LYS A 87 -2.35 23.05 2.66
CA LYS A 87 -1.14 23.08 1.83
C LYS A 87 -1.29 23.95 0.58
N ASN A 88 -2.51 24.12 0.07
CA ASN A 88 -2.84 24.95 -1.10
C ASN A 88 -3.46 26.31 -0.70
N SER A 89 -3.20 26.77 0.53
CA SER A 89 -3.66 28.09 1.02
C SER A 89 -5.19 28.27 1.07
N ILE A 90 -5.95 27.18 1.16
CA ILE A 90 -7.40 27.20 1.38
C ILE A 90 -7.66 26.97 2.87
N ASP A 91 -8.34 27.91 3.53
CA ASP A 91 -8.74 27.75 4.92
C ASP A 91 -9.95 26.83 5.02
N ALA A 92 -9.80 25.76 5.79
CA ALA A 92 -10.80 24.72 5.96
C ALA A 92 -10.84 24.26 7.42
N GLN A 93 -12.06 24.06 7.92
CA GLN A 93 -12.32 23.61 9.29
C GLN A 93 -12.86 22.18 9.28
N MET A 94 -12.60 21.44 10.35
CA MET A 94 -13.22 20.12 10.50
C MET A 94 -14.72 20.29 10.78
N MET A 95 -15.53 19.41 10.19
CA MET A 95 -16.94 19.26 10.53
C MET A 95 -17.11 18.85 12.01
N GLU A 96 -18.26 19.19 12.58
CA GLU A 96 -18.62 18.74 13.94
C GLU A 96 -18.90 17.23 13.97
N GLU A 97 -18.74 16.61 15.14
CA GLU A 97 -18.94 15.17 15.33
C GLU A 97 -20.35 14.72 14.91
N LYS A 98 -21.37 15.52 15.21
CA LYS A 98 -22.76 15.27 14.81
C LYS A 98 -22.95 15.25 13.29
N GLU A 99 -22.24 16.11 12.56
CA GLU A 99 -22.28 16.12 11.10
C GLU A 99 -21.61 14.86 10.54
N LEU A 100 -20.47 14.46 11.10
CA LEU A 100 -19.77 13.24 10.71
C LEU A 100 -20.63 11.99 10.92
N GLU A 101 -21.33 11.89 12.05
CA GLU A 101 -22.28 10.79 12.33
C GLU A 101 -23.44 10.76 11.30
N SER A 102 -23.96 11.93 10.93
CA SER A 102 -25.01 12.03 9.92
C SER A 102 -24.51 11.57 8.54
N ILE A 103 -23.26 11.88 8.19
CA ILE A 103 -22.63 11.46 6.94
C ILE A 103 -22.43 9.94 6.92
N GLN A 104 -22.01 9.33 8.03
CA GLN A 104 -21.82 7.89 8.10
C GLN A 104 -23.14 7.12 7.95
N SER A 105 -24.20 7.58 8.61
CA SER A 105 -25.52 6.94 8.55
C SER A 105 -26.21 7.10 7.19
N SER A 106 -25.99 8.21 6.49
CA SER A 106 -26.58 8.51 5.17
C SER A 106 -25.63 8.24 3.99
N LYS A 107 -24.45 7.65 4.23
CA LYS A 107 -23.40 7.48 3.22
C LYS A 107 -23.84 6.84 1.90
N PRO A 108 -24.64 5.75 1.91
CA PRO A 108 -25.12 5.17 0.66
C PRO A 108 -26.00 6.15 -0.13
N GLN A 109 -26.78 6.98 0.56
CA GLN A 109 -27.61 8.01 -0.07
C GLN A 109 -26.75 9.10 -0.67
N ILE A 110 -25.73 9.61 0.05
CA ILE A 110 -24.78 10.60 -0.46
C ILE A 110 -24.08 10.12 -1.73
N ILE A 111 -23.69 8.84 -1.78
CA ILE A 111 -23.04 8.22 -2.94
C ILE A 111 -23.98 8.17 -4.15
N VAL A 112 -25.26 7.87 -3.95
CA VAL A 112 -26.28 7.88 -5.01
C VAL A 112 -26.56 9.29 -5.48
N ASP A 113 -26.77 10.22 -4.54
CA ASP A 113 -27.07 11.62 -4.83
C ASP A 113 -25.90 12.27 -5.61
N ALA A 114 -24.66 11.94 -5.25
CA ALA A 114 -23.45 12.37 -5.95
C ALA A 114 -23.29 11.76 -7.37
N GLY A 115 -24.17 10.82 -7.77
CA GLY A 115 -24.09 10.13 -9.05
C GLY A 115 -22.94 9.12 -9.13
N PHE A 116 -22.31 8.76 -8.02
CA PHE A 116 -21.27 7.74 -7.97
C PHE A 116 -21.86 6.32 -8.07
N ALA A 117 -23.15 6.15 -7.74
CA ALA A 117 -23.90 4.92 -7.90
C ALA A 117 -25.31 5.19 -8.44
N GLN A 118 -25.91 4.21 -9.11
CA GLN A 118 -27.24 4.32 -9.70
C GLN A 118 -28.38 4.10 -8.68
N SER A 119 -28.09 3.39 -7.60
CA SER A 119 -29.08 3.02 -6.57
C SER A 119 -28.39 2.69 -5.26
N ILE A 120 -29.14 2.63 -4.15
CA ILE A 120 -28.58 2.25 -2.85
C ILE A 120 -27.94 0.84 -2.90
N PRO A 121 -28.55 -0.19 -3.52
CA PRO A 121 -27.89 -1.49 -3.71
C PRO A 121 -26.59 -1.43 -4.50
N ASP A 122 -26.53 -0.61 -5.55
CA ASP A 122 -25.31 -0.38 -6.34
C ASP A 122 -24.24 0.32 -5.48
N ALA A 123 -24.61 1.33 -4.69
CA ALA A 123 -23.70 2.01 -3.78
C ALA A 123 -23.09 1.03 -2.76
N LEU A 124 -23.91 0.15 -2.17
CA LEU A 124 -23.43 -0.88 -1.25
C LEU A 124 -22.49 -1.89 -1.93
N THR A 125 -22.77 -2.26 -3.18
CA THR A 125 -21.89 -3.13 -3.97
C THR A 125 -20.54 -2.47 -4.19
N LYS A 126 -20.52 -1.22 -4.65
CA LYS A 126 -19.27 -0.46 -4.87
C LYS A 126 -18.48 -0.22 -3.59
N LEU A 127 -19.16 0.04 -2.47
CA LEU A 127 -18.52 0.15 -1.16
C LEU A 127 -17.87 -1.17 -0.73
N ARG A 128 -18.53 -2.30 -0.98
CA ARG A 128 -17.96 -3.62 -0.71
C ARG A 128 -16.74 -3.90 -1.59
N GLU A 129 -16.84 -3.62 -2.89
CA GLU A 129 -15.72 -3.77 -3.83
C GLU A 129 -14.53 -2.90 -3.42
N PHE A 130 -14.78 -1.64 -3.05
CA PHE A 130 -13.77 -0.75 -2.51
C PHE A 130 -13.11 -1.32 -1.26
N ALA A 131 -13.90 -1.83 -0.30
CA ALA A 131 -13.37 -2.41 0.93
C ALA A 131 -12.47 -3.64 0.66
N MET A 132 -12.86 -4.49 -0.30
CA MET A 132 -12.04 -5.61 -0.76
C MET A 132 -10.76 -5.13 -1.43
N GLY A 133 -10.85 -4.16 -2.33
CA GLY A 133 -9.69 -3.58 -3.02
C GLY A 133 -8.72 -2.88 -2.06
N LEU A 134 -9.23 -2.13 -1.08
CA LEU A 134 -8.43 -1.48 -0.04
C LEU A 134 -7.70 -2.51 0.84
N SER A 135 -8.41 -3.58 1.23
CA SER A 135 -7.81 -4.67 2.01
C SER A 135 -6.69 -5.36 1.21
N SER A 136 -6.93 -5.64 -0.07
CA SER A 136 -5.92 -6.21 -0.97
C SER A 136 -4.71 -5.29 -1.11
N SER A 137 -4.93 -3.99 -1.37
CA SER A 137 -3.84 -3.02 -1.51
C SER A 137 -2.98 -2.94 -0.25
N LYS A 138 -3.61 -3.01 0.94
CA LYS A 138 -2.87 -3.01 2.20
C LYS A 138 -2.05 -4.28 2.41
N VAL A 139 -2.60 -5.44 2.04
CA VAL A 139 -1.85 -6.71 2.08
C VAL A 139 -0.67 -6.69 1.13
N THR A 140 -0.88 -6.24 -0.11
CA THR A 140 0.19 -6.11 -1.11
C THR A 140 1.30 -5.19 -0.63
N GLU A 141 0.96 -4.01 -0.07
CA GLU A 141 1.96 -3.07 0.49
C GLU A 141 2.83 -3.72 1.57
N VAL A 142 2.25 -4.57 2.43
CA VAL A 142 2.99 -5.28 3.48
C VAL A 142 3.83 -6.42 2.88
N SER A 143 3.29 -7.17 1.92
CA SER A 143 3.98 -8.27 1.25
C SER A 143 5.15 -7.81 0.38
N GLU A 144 5.07 -6.60 -0.19
CA GLU A 144 6.14 -5.98 -0.97
C GLU A 144 7.26 -5.38 -0.09
N SER A 145 7.17 -5.52 1.24
CA SER A 145 8.19 -4.97 2.13
C SER A 145 9.57 -5.58 1.81
N PRO A 146 10.59 -4.74 1.50
CA PRO A 146 11.93 -5.23 1.19
C PRO A 146 12.51 -6.09 2.31
N ASP A 147 12.21 -5.75 3.56
CA ASP A 147 12.67 -6.48 4.74
C ASP A 147 12.17 -7.92 4.77
N LEU A 148 10.90 -8.15 4.40
CA LEU A 148 10.35 -9.51 4.32
C LEU A 148 11.08 -10.31 3.25
N HIS A 149 11.34 -9.72 2.08
CA HIS A 149 12.10 -10.39 1.02
C HIS A 149 13.55 -10.69 1.42
N ILE A 150 14.21 -9.79 2.15
CA ILE A 150 15.56 -10.00 2.68
C ILE A 150 15.57 -11.18 3.66
N ILE A 151 14.64 -11.22 4.61
CA ILE A 151 14.51 -12.32 5.57
C ILE A 151 14.29 -13.65 4.84
N GLN A 152 13.40 -13.68 3.85
CA GLN A 152 13.15 -14.90 3.07
C GLN A 152 14.37 -15.34 2.25
N ALA A 153 15.13 -14.39 1.69
CA ALA A 153 16.36 -14.69 0.96
C ALA A 153 17.45 -15.30 1.87
N ILE A 154 17.62 -14.77 3.09
CA ILE A 154 18.56 -15.32 4.07
C ILE A 154 18.15 -16.74 4.47
N ASN A 155 16.88 -16.95 4.81
CA ASN A 155 16.37 -18.28 5.16
C ASN A 155 16.55 -19.28 4.00
N SER A 156 16.30 -18.83 2.76
CA SER A 156 16.48 -19.66 1.56
C SER A 156 17.95 -20.04 1.36
N LEU A 157 18.89 -19.13 1.65
CA LEU A 157 20.32 -19.43 1.58
C LEU A 157 20.72 -20.49 2.60
N ASP A 158 20.25 -20.36 3.85
CA ASP A 158 20.49 -21.35 4.91
C ASP A 158 19.91 -22.73 4.55
N GLU A 159 18.74 -22.76 3.90
CA GLU A 159 18.12 -23.99 3.41
C GLU A 159 18.93 -24.62 2.26
N ILE A 160 19.41 -23.82 1.32
CA ILE A 160 20.29 -24.29 0.23
C ILE A 160 21.56 -24.89 0.81
N ASP A 161 22.18 -24.28 1.83
CA ASP A 161 23.38 -24.82 2.46
C ASP A 161 23.11 -26.16 3.14
N LYS A 162 21.98 -26.32 3.83
CA LYS A 162 21.57 -27.61 4.41
C LYS A 162 21.35 -28.67 3.35
N ILE A 163 20.68 -28.32 2.26
CA ILE A 163 20.42 -29.23 1.13
C ILE A 163 21.73 -29.62 0.45
N ALA A 164 22.62 -28.67 0.18
CA ALA A 164 23.91 -28.91 -0.45
C ALA A 164 24.77 -29.88 0.37
N ASN A 165 24.80 -29.69 1.70
CA ASN A 165 25.49 -30.60 2.61
C ASN A 165 24.88 -32.00 2.60
N GLY A 166 23.54 -32.11 2.65
CA GLY A 166 22.84 -33.40 2.58
C GLY A 166 23.10 -34.14 1.26
N LEU A 167 23.04 -33.42 0.14
CA LEU A 167 23.34 -33.96 -1.19
C LEU A 167 24.81 -34.37 -1.32
N SER A 168 25.74 -33.60 -0.74
CA SER A 168 27.17 -33.93 -0.71
C SER A 168 27.43 -35.23 0.04
N SER A 169 26.86 -35.38 1.24
CA SER A 169 26.96 -36.63 2.01
C SER A 169 26.44 -37.81 1.19
N ARG A 170 25.29 -37.63 0.53
CA ARG A 170 24.69 -38.68 -0.28
C ARG A 170 25.52 -39.04 -1.52
N LEU A 171 26.12 -38.03 -2.14
CA LEU A 171 27.00 -38.20 -3.29
C LEU A 171 28.26 -38.98 -2.91
N ARG A 172 28.84 -38.67 -1.76
CA ARG A 172 30.02 -39.36 -1.21
C ARG A 172 29.72 -40.81 -0.88
N GLU A 173 28.60 -41.09 -0.22
CA GLU A 173 28.16 -42.46 0.07
C GLU A 173 27.99 -43.28 -1.22
N TRP A 174 27.36 -42.69 -2.24
CA TRP A 174 27.06 -43.39 -3.49
C TRP A 174 28.32 -43.63 -4.33
N TYR A 175 29.14 -42.60 -4.55
CA TYR A 175 30.34 -42.71 -5.38
C TYR A 175 31.51 -43.39 -4.66
N GLY A 176 31.55 -43.34 -3.32
CA GLY A 176 32.50 -44.09 -2.51
C GLY A 176 32.43 -45.60 -2.72
N LEU A 177 31.29 -46.15 -3.16
CA LEU A 177 31.19 -47.55 -3.57
C LEU A 177 32.06 -47.87 -4.80
N HIS A 178 32.33 -46.88 -5.65
CA HIS A 178 33.17 -47.02 -6.83
C HIS A 178 34.62 -46.61 -6.57
N PHE A 179 34.84 -45.53 -5.80
CA PHE A 179 36.17 -45.00 -5.51
C PHE A 179 36.26 -44.53 -4.05
N PRO A 180 36.44 -45.45 -3.09
CA PRO A 180 36.36 -45.16 -1.66
C PRO A 180 37.47 -44.23 -1.15
N GLU A 181 38.64 -44.25 -1.77
CA GLU A 181 39.78 -43.43 -1.33
C GLU A 181 39.57 -41.93 -1.60
N LEU A 182 38.63 -41.56 -2.47
CA LEU A 182 38.36 -40.17 -2.83
C LEU A 182 37.84 -39.35 -1.65
N ASP A 183 37.10 -39.97 -0.74
CA ASP A 183 36.48 -39.29 0.40
C ASP A 183 37.52 -38.68 1.35
N ASN A 184 38.66 -39.36 1.53
CA ASN A 184 39.78 -38.91 2.35
C ASN A 184 40.68 -37.87 1.67
N ILE A 185 40.45 -37.59 0.38
CA ILE A 185 41.32 -36.75 -0.44
C ILE A 185 40.72 -35.37 -0.66
N ILE A 186 39.39 -35.26 -0.75
CA ILE A 186 38.69 -34.03 -1.12
C ILE A 186 37.63 -33.70 -0.09
N ASP A 187 37.83 -32.60 0.62
CA ASP A 187 36.90 -32.13 1.66
C ASP A 187 35.77 -31.27 1.08
N SER A 188 36.03 -30.53 0.00
CA SER A 188 35.05 -29.60 -0.57
C SER A 188 33.93 -30.33 -1.34
N ILE A 189 32.68 -29.87 -1.15
CA ILE A 189 31.51 -30.39 -1.87
C ILE A 189 31.68 -30.22 -3.38
N ASN A 190 32.12 -29.02 -3.79
CA ASN A 190 32.30 -28.67 -5.19
C ASN A 190 33.42 -29.50 -5.84
N GLY A 191 34.55 -29.66 -5.17
CA GLY A 191 35.67 -30.46 -5.66
C GLY A 191 35.27 -31.92 -5.83
N TYR A 192 34.58 -32.49 -4.84
CA TYR A 192 34.10 -33.87 -4.91
C TYR A 192 33.13 -34.04 -6.09
N ALA A 193 32.14 -33.15 -6.23
CA ALA A 193 31.17 -33.19 -7.31
C ALA A 193 31.82 -33.08 -8.70
N GLN A 194 32.83 -32.22 -8.88
CA GLN A 194 33.55 -32.09 -10.16
C GLN A 194 34.30 -33.38 -10.55
N ILE A 195 34.82 -34.12 -9.58
CA ILE A 195 35.51 -35.40 -9.82
C ILE A 195 34.50 -36.48 -10.19
N VAL A 196 33.37 -36.55 -9.49
CA VAL A 196 32.28 -37.47 -9.84
C VAL A 196 31.78 -37.20 -11.27
N LEU A 197 31.64 -35.93 -11.65
CA LEU A 197 31.25 -35.54 -13.02
C LEU A 197 32.28 -35.95 -14.08
N ALA A 198 33.58 -35.97 -13.75
CA ALA A 198 34.63 -36.44 -14.66
C ALA A 198 34.57 -37.96 -14.91
N GLY A 199 33.86 -38.71 -14.05
CA GLY A 199 33.61 -40.14 -14.23
C GLY A 199 34.83 -41.01 -13.90
N LYS A 200 35.13 -42.01 -14.75
CA LYS A 200 36.12 -43.05 -14.49
C LYS A 200 37.48 -42.48 -14.09
N ARG A 201 38.16 -43.16 -13.15
CA ARG A 201 39.49 -42.82 -12.62
C ARG A 201 40.52 -42.47 -13.69
N ASP A 202 40.49 -43.16 -14.83
CA ASP A 202 41.43 -42.98 -15.93
C ASP A 202 41.22 -41.68 -16.74
N ALA A 203 40.02 -41.08 -16.65
CA ALA A 203 39.67 -39.83 -17.32
C ALA A 203 40.09 -38.58 -16.54
N LEU A 204 40.56 -38.74 -15.29
CA LEU A 204 41.04 -37.65 -14.43
C LEU A 204 42.37 -37.08 -14.96
N THR A 205 42.25 -36.24 -15.98
CA THR A 205 43.38 -35.53 -16.59
C THR A 205 43.89 -34.44 -15.63
N LYS A 206 45.18 -34.08 -15.71
CA LYS A 206 45.85 -32.94 -15.00
C LYS A 206 45.10 -31.58 -15.06
N LYS A 207 44.03 -31.47 -15.85
CA LYS A 207 43.12 -30.32 -15.91
C LYS A 207 42.21 -30.21 -14.68
N TYR A 208 41.75 -31.33 -14.13
CA TYR A 208 40.89 -31.37 -12.93
C TYR A 208 41.71 -31.24 -11.62
N MET A 209 42.94 -31.75 -11.61
CA MET A 209 43.90 -31.60 -10.49
C MET A 209 44.44 -30.17 -10.31
N ARG A 210 44.02 -29.20 -11.14
CA ARG A 210 44.39 -27.78 -11.03
C ARG A 210 43.28 -26.91 -10.42
N MET A 211 42.10 -27.47 -10.15
CA MET A 211 41.11 -26.80 -9.29
C MET A 211 41.65 -26.77 -7.86
N GLN A 212 41.45 -25.65 -7.16
CA GLN A 212 42.24 -25.16 -6.01
C GLN A 212 42.37 -26.10 -4.79
N ASP A 213 41.70 -27.25 -4.75
CA ASP A 213 41.68 -28.14 -3.59
C ASP A 213 42.77 -29.24 -3.59
N PHE A 214 43.52 -29.41 -4.69
CA PHE A 214 44.56 -30.46 -4.81
C PHE A 214 45.98 -30.04 -4.36
N GLN A 215 46.16 -28.81 -3.87
CA GLN A 215 47.50 -28.27 -3.54
C GLN A 215 48.17 -28.94 -2.31
N ASN A 216 47.42 -29.68 -1.49
CA ASN A 216 47.95 -30.30 -0.25
C ASN A 216 48.45 -31.74 -0.41
N LEU A 217 48.38 -32.36 -1.60
CA LEU A 217 48.73 -33.78 -1.80
C LEU A 217 50.19 -34.04 -2.23
N LYS A 218 51.10 -33.07 -2.06
CA LYS A 218 52.54 -33.23 -2.38
C LYS A 218 53.45 -33.55 -1.18
N GLN A 219 52.90 -33.88 -0.01
CA GLN A 219 53.70 -34.21 1.19
C GLN A 219 53.32 -35.52 1.88
N ILE A 220 52.98 -36.56 1.11
CA ILE A 220 53.00 -37.95 1.61
C ILE A 220 53.84 -38.79 0.64
#